data_AF-A0A645BJ91-F1
#
_entry.id   AF-A0A645BJ91-F1
#
_cell.length_a   1.000
_cell.length_b   1.000
_cell.length_c   1.000
_cell.angle_alpha   90.00
_cell.angle_beta   90.00
_cell.angle_gamma   90.00
#
_symmetry.space_group_name_H-M   'P 1'
#
loop_
_entity.id
_entity.type
_entity.pdbx_description
1 polymer ?
#
loop_
_entity_poly.entity_id
_entity_poly.type
_entity_poly.pdbx_seq_one_letter_code
_entity_poly.pdbx_strand_id
1 'polypeptide(L)'
;MMNNMSIENAMVIKLDDELPKMPKFVEGIRRAPDRGFTLTKAQAELALKNALRYIPEKYHEELAPEFMEELVTRGRIYGYRFRPEGRLYGKPINEYKGKCLEGKAFQVMIDNNLDFEVALYPMSLLLMEKQVRFVKTGCSIDL
;
A
#
# COMPACT_ATOMS: atom_id res chain seq x y z
N MET A 1 -15.39 15.86 14.18
CA MET A 1 -14.32 14.99 13.66
C MET A 1 -14.73 13.55 13.95
N MET A 2 -14.64 12.65 12.98
CA MET A 2 -14.75 11.21 13.26
C MET A 2 -13.51 10.80 14.05
N ASN A 3 -13.68 10.15 15.20
CA ASN A 3 -12.56 9.59 15.96
C ASN A 3 -12.19 8.21 15.40
N ASN A 4 -10.95 7.75 15.57
CA ASN A 4 -10.51 6.46 15.02
C ASN A 4 -11.34 5.29 15.59
N MET A 5 -11.80 5.39 16.84
CA MET A 5 -12.73 4.44 17.46
C MET A 5 -14.05 4.29 16.66
N SER A 6 -14.62 5.38 16.16
CA SER A 6 -15.86 5.35 15.36
C SER A 6 -15.64 4.73 13.98
N ILE A 7 -14.48 4.98 13.37
CA ILE A 7 -14.08 4.38 12.10
C ILE A 7 -13.88 2.88 12.29
N GLU A 8 -13.15 2.49 13.35
CA GLU A 8 -12.88 1.09 13.66
C GLU A 8 -14.17 0.32 13.92
N ASN A 9 -15.11 0.87 14.68
CA ASN A 9 -16.41 0.24 14.95
C ASN A 9 -17.28 0.10 13.69
N ALA A 10 -17.09 0.96 12.68
CA ALA A 10 -17.82 0.90 11.42
C ALA A 10 -17.21 -0.09 10.40
N MET A 11 -15.97 -0.54 10.62
CA MET A 11 -15.26 -1.42 9.67
C MET A 11 -15.48 -2.90 10.00
N VAL A 12 -15.93 -3.67 9.00
CA VAL A 12 -16.05 -5.14 9.06
C VAL A 12 -14.69 -5.84 8.90
N ILE A 13 -13.76 -5.19 8.20
CA ILE A 13 -12.39 -5.67 8.00
C ILE A 13 -11.48 -4.73 8.78
N LYS A 14 -10.74 -5.28 9.76
CA LYS A 14 -9.83 -4.54 10.62
C LYS A 14 -8.41 -5.04 10.45
N LEU A 15 -7.44 -4.20 10.79
CA LEU A 15 -6.09 -4.65 11.05
C LEU A 15 -6.11 -5.54 12.30
N ASP A 16 -5.21 -6.52 12.34
CA ASP A 16 -5.03 -7.35 13.53
C ASP A 16 -4.67 -6.50 14.74
N ASP A 17 -5.00 -7.01 15.92
CA ASP A 17 -4.78 -6.32 17.19
C ASP A 17 -3.32 -6.26 17.64
N GLU A 18 -2.41 -6.83 16.84
CA GLU A 18 -0.98 -6.82 17.07
C GLU A 18 -0.26 -6.20 15.88
N LEU A 19 0.77 -5.41 16.17
CA LEU A 19 1.55 -4.78 15.13
C LEU A 19 2.51 -5.81 14.50
N PRO A 20 2.43 -6.09 13.19
CA PRO A 20 3.30 -7.06 12.54
C PRO A 20 4.76 -6.61 12.61
N LYS A 21 5.69 -7.56 12.67
CA LYS A 21 7.13 -7.26 12.69
C LYS A 21 7.55 -6.63 11.36
N MET A 22 8.56 -5.77 11.39
CA MET A 22 9.14 -5.22 10.17
C MET A 22 9.70 -6.37 9.30
N PRO A 23 9.21 -6.54 8.05
CA PRO A 23 9.66 -7.62 7.19
C PRO A 23 11.11 -7.40 6.76
N LYS A 24 11.83 -8.50 6.52
CA LYS A 24 13.19 -8.45 5.97
C LYS A 24 13.13 -8.08 4.50
N PHE A 25 13.93 -7.09 4.10
CA PHE A 25 14.11 -6.77 2.70
C PHE A 25 14.96 -7.85 2.03
N VAL A 26 14.42 -8.43 0.95
CA VAL A 26 15.16 -9.40 0.13
C VAL A 26 16.14 -8.66 -0.77
N GLU A 27 17.39 -9.08 -0.72
CA GLU A 27 18.47 -8.51 -1.54
C GLU A 27 18.28 -8.88 -3.02
N GLY A 28 18.73 -8.01 -3.93
CA GLY A 28 18.62 -8.22 -5.38
C GLY A 28 17.26 -7.86 -6.01
N ILE A 29 16.25 -7.49 -5.21
CA ILE A 29 14.96 -7.05 -5.73
C ILE A 29 14.98 -5.57 -6.08
N ARG A 30 14.51 -5.25 -7.30
CA ARG A 30 14.38 -3.87 -7.79
C ARG A 30 13.49 -3.06 -6.85
N ARG A 31 13.93 -1.86 -6.49
CA ARG A 31 13.18 -0.91 -5.66
C ARG A 31 12.90 0.36 -6.44
N ALA A 32 11.74 0.96 -6.15
CA ALA A 32 11.39 2.23 -6.76
C ALA A 32 12.48 3.26 -6.44
N PRO A 33 12.91 4.08 -7.41
CA PRO A 33 13.89 5.11 -7.15
C PRO A 33 13.37 6.09 -6.10
N ASP A 34 14.29 6.61 -5.29
CA ASP A 34 13.96 7.68 -4.36
C ASP A 34 13.43 8.89 -5.13
N ARG A 35 12.35 9.48 -4.61
CA ARG A 35 11.76 10.71 -5.15
C ARG A 35 12.27 11.97 -4.48
N GLY A 36 13.12 11.81 -3.47
CA GLY A 36 13.59 12.87 -2.61
C GLY A 36 12.50 13.36 -1.65
N PHE A 37 12.95 13.97 -0.56
CA PHE A 37 12.08 14.63 0.40
C PHE A 37 12.00 16.13 0.07
N THR A 38 10.89 16.54 -0.54
CA THR A 38 10.66 17.94 -0.97
C THR A 38 9.54 18.63 -0.19
N LEU A 39 8.96 17.95 0.79
CA LEU A 39 7.83 18.45 1.56
C LEU A 39 8.28 19.45 2.62
N THR A 40 7.50 20.52 2.79
CA THR A 40 7.63 21.41 3.96
C THR A 40 7.22 20.67 5.23
N LYS A 41 7.60 21.19 6.41
CA LYS A 41 7.22 20.61 7.70
C LYS A 41 5.71 20.39 7.83
N ALA A 42 4.90 21.36 7.42
CA ALA A 42 3.43 21.27 7.48
C ALA A 42 2.88 20.20 6.52
N GLN A 43 3.48 20.05 5.34
CA GLN A 43 3.09 19.00 4.38
C GLN A 43 3.50 17.60 4.84
N ALA A 44 4.67 17.46 5.47
CA ALA A 44 5.11 16.19 6.05
C ALA A 44 4.20 15.78 7.21
N GLU A 45 3.82 16.72 8.08
CA GLU A 45 2.85 16.47 9.15
C GLU A 45 1.48 16.02 8.59
N LEU A 46 1.01 16.67 7.52
CA LEU A 46 -0.23 16.28 6.85
C LEU A 46 -0.11 14.88 6.22
N ALA A 47 1.03 14.55 5.60
CA ALA A 47 1.29 13.23 5.04
C ALA A 47 1.26 12.14 6.11
N LEU A 48 1.87 12.39 7.27
CA LEU A 48 1.82 11.48 8.43
C LEU A 48 0.40 11.31 8.95
N LYS A 49 -0.35 12.39 9.16
CA LYS A 49 -1.77 12.33 9.57
C LYS A 49 -2.61 11.52 8.58
N ASN A 50 -2.37 11.67 7.29
CA ASN A 50 -3.07 10.92 6.25
C ASN A 50 -2.74 9.42 6.26
N ALA A 51 -1.53 9.03 6.63
CA ALA A 51 -1.15 7.62 6.78
C ALA A 51 -1.71 7.03 8.07
N LEU A 52 -1.57 7.74 9.18
CA LEU A 52 -1.95 7.28 10.52
C LEU A 52 -3.48 7.19 10.72
N ARG A 53 -4.30 7.86 9.90
CA ARG A 53 -5.77 7.78 10.01
C ARG A 53 -6.34 6.37 9.79
N TYR A 54 -5.58 5.47 9.17
CA TYR A 54 -5.97 4.09 8.93
C TYR A 54 -5.54 3.14 10.05
N ILE A 55 -4.87 3.67 11.08
CA ILE A 55 -4.18 2.87 12.09
C ILE A 55 -4.73 3.25 13.47
N PRO A 56 -4.94 2.26 14.37
CA PRO A 56 -5.30 2.53 15.75
C PRO A 56 -4.32 3.50 16.43
N GLU A 57 -4.84 4.45 17.20
CA GLU A 57 -4.06 5.50 17.86
C GLU A 57 -2.98 4.93 18.80
N LYS A 58 -3.22 3.75 19.38
CA LYS A 58 -2.25 2.99 20.20
C LYS A 58 -0.91 2.73 19.50
N TYR A 59 -0.86 2.72 18.16
CA TYR A 59 0.36 2.49 17.38
C TYR A 59 0.96 3.76 16.78
N HIS A 60 0.36 4.93 16.96
CA HIS A 60 0.83 6.15 16.30
C HIS A 60 2.22 6.56 16.78
N GLU A 61 2.54 6.37 18.06
CA GLU A 61 3.87 6.68 18.60
C GLU A 61 4.97 5.80 18.00
N GLU A 62 4.69 4.52 17.75
CA GLU A 62 5.65 3.59 17.14
C GLU A 62 5.78 3.84 15.63
N LEU A 63 4.68 4.09 14.93
CA LEU A 63 4.66 4.14 13.46
C LEU A 63 4.96 5.51 12.86
N ALA A 64 4.72 6.60 13.61
CA ALA A 64 5.07 7.94 13.15
C ALA A 64 6.56 8.08 12.74
N PRO A 65 7.55 7.62 13.55
CA PRO A 65 8.95 7.70 13.15
C PRO A 65 9.26 6.80 11.94
N GLU A 66 8.67 5.61 11.84
CA GLU A 66 8.85 4.72 10.68
C GLU A 66 8.34 5.35 9.38
N PHE A 67 7.13 5.90 9.41
CA PHE A 67 6.56 6.58 8.26
C PHE A 67 7.34 7.84 7.90
N MET A 68 7.89 8.54 8.89
CA MET A 68 8.75 9.67 8.64
C MET A 68 10.06 9.23 7.96
N GLU A 69 10.65 8.12 8.39
CA GLU A 69 11.83 7.54 7.76
C GLU A 69 11.54 7.16 6.30
N GLU A 70 10.43 6.48 6.03
CA GLU A 70 10.02 6.15 4.65
C GLU A 70 9.85 7.42 3.80
N LEU A 71 9.21 8.45 4.35
CA LEU A 71 8.97 9.70 3.67
C LEU A 71 10.28 10.45 3.36
N VAL A 72 11.24 10.45 4.28
CA VAL A 72 12.55 11.11 4.11
C VAL A 72 13.45 10.35 3.15
N THR A 73 13.50 9.02 3.26
CA THR A 73 14.46 8.17 2.51
C THR A 73 13.96 7.74 1.14
N ARG A 74 12.63 7.76 0.91
CA ARG A 74 12.01 7.28 -0.33
C ARG A 74 11.04 8.29 -0.96
N GLY A 75 10.80 9.43 -0.30
CA GLY A 75 9.84 10.43 -0.74
C GLY A 75 8.38 9.98 -0.64
N ARG A 76 8.08 8.84 0.00
CA ARG A 76 6.73 8.26 0.14
C ARG A 76 6.60 7.38 1.37
N ILE A 77 5.38 7.30 1.91
CA ILE A 77 4.99 6.33 2.93
C ILE A 77 4.36 5.12 2.21
N TYR A 78 5.03 3.97 2.27
CA TYR A 78 4.59 2.68 1.75
C TYR A 78 3.93 1.81 2.83
N GLY A 79 4.33 2.00 4.10
CA GLY A 79 3.88 1.15 5.20
C GLY A 79 4.43 -0.27 5.08
N TYR A 80 5.74 -0.42 4.91
CA TYR A 80 6.38 -1.73 4.63
C TYR A 80 6.00 -2.81 5.64
N ARG A 81 5.78 -2.41 6.88
CA ARG A 81 5.36 -3.28 7.98
C ARG A 81 4.06 -4.06 7.70
N PHE A 82 3.13 -3.45 6.98
CA PHE A 82 1.83 -4.05 6.67
C PHE A 82 1.82 -4.86 5.37
N ARG A 83 2.95 -4.91 4.66
CA ARG A 83 3.08 -5.76 3.48
C ARG A 83 3.15 -7.23 3.94
N PRO A 84 2.29 -8.13 3.42
CA PRO A 84 2.39 -9.56 3.72
C PRO A 84 3.77 -10.12 3.36
N GLU A 85 4.31 -10.99 4.19
CA GLU A 85 5.58 -11.65 3.88
C GLU A 85 5.42 -12.64 2.72
N GLY A 86 6.48 -12.78 1.92
CA GLY A 86 6.55 -13.76 0.83
C GLY A 86 6.08 -13.24 -0.54
N ARG A 87 6.06 -14.17 -1.49
CA ARG A 87 5.64 -13.92 -2.87
C ARG A 87 4.12 -13.75 -2.93
N LEU A 88 3.69 -12.61 -3.46
CA LEU A 88 2.30 -12.40 -3.89
C LEU A 88 2.22 -12.83 -5.35
N TYR A 89 1.23 -13.62 -5.71
CA TYR A 89 1.00 -14.04 -7.09
C TYR A 89 -0.46 -14.43 -7.24
N GLY A 90 -1.00 -14.32 -8.46
CA GLY A 90 -2.38 -14.70 -8.73
C GLY A 90 -2.58 -16.22 -8.54
N LYS A 91 -3.30 -16.60 -7.49
CA LYS A 91 -3.65 -18.02 -7.23
C LYS A 91 -4.89 -18.44 -8.04
N PRO A 92 -5.16 -19.75 -8.16
CA PRO A 92 -6.45 -20.23 -8.61
C PRO A 92 -7.63 -19.55 -7.87
N ILE A 93 -8.66 -19.14 -8.61
CA ILE A 93 -9.77 -18.32 -8.08
C ILE A 93 -10.53 -18.98 -6.91
N ASN A 94 -10.50 -20.31 -6.83
CA ASN A 94 -11.12 -21.11 -5.77
C ASN A 94 -10.36 -21.03 -4.44
N GLU A 95 -9.09 -20.63 -4.42
CA GLU A 95 -8.29 -20.44 -3.20
C GLU A 95 -8.63 -19.12 -2.47
N TYR A 96 -9.28 -18.18 -3.16
CA TYR A 96 -9.65 -16.90 -2.57
C TYR A 96 -10.96 -17.00 -1.77
N LYS A 97 -10.98 -16.34 -0.61
CA LYS A 97 -12.18 -16.18 0.21
C LYS A 97 -12.99 -14.99 -0.31
N GLY A 98 -14.30 -15.16 -0.44
CA GLY A 98 -15.18 -14.11 -0.97
C GLY A 98 -16.61 -14.61 -1.12
N LYS A 99 -17.57 -13.68 -1.05
CA LYS A 99 -19.01 -13.99 -1.17
C LYS A 99 -19.46 -14.15 -2.63
N CYS A 100 -18.73 -13.57 -3.58
CA CYS A 100 -19.02 -13.60 -5.01
C CYS A 100 -17.76 -13.92 -5.82
N LEU A 101 -17.95 -14.34 -7.07
CA LEU A 101 -16.86 -14.73 -7.98
C LEU A 101 -16.03 -13.51 -8.41
N GLU A 102 -16.70 -12.39 -8.65
CA GLU A 102 -16.12 -11.13 -9.10
C GLU A 102 -15.18 -10.56 -8.02
N GLY A 103 -15.58 -10.64 -6.75
CA GLY A 103 -14.73 -10.24 -5.62
C GLY A 103 -13.48 -11.09 -5.46
N LYS A 104 -13.55 -12.38 -5.82
CA LYS A 104 -12.38 -13.26 -5.86
C LYS A 104 -11.49 -12.93 -7.06
N ALA A 105 -12.09 -12.65 -8.23
CA ALA A 105 -11.34 -12.24 -9.41
C ALA A 105 -10.54 -10.95 -9.16
N PHE A 106 -11.12 -9.96 -8.46
CA PHE A 106 -10.35 -8.77 -8.06
C PHE A 106 -9.14 -9.09 -7.18
N GLN A 107 -9.28 -10.02 -6.23
CA GLN A 107 -8.15 -10.44 -5.39
C GLN A 107 -7.03 -11.11 -6.22
N VAL A 108 -7.39 -11.98 -7.18
CA VAL A 108 -6.44 -12.56 -8.14
C VAL A 108 -5.69 -11.45 -8.88
N MET A 109 -6.41 -10.46 -9.40
CA MET A 109 -5.83 -9.35 -10.16
C MET A 109 -4.92 -8.49 -9.30
N ILE A 110 -5.27 -8.24 -8.04
CA ILE A 110 -4.44 -7.50 -7.08
C ILE A 110 -3.14 -8.26 -6.78
N ASP A 111 -3.22 -9.55 -6.47
CA ASP A 111 -2.02 -10.35 -6.16
C ASP A 111 -1.10 -10.50 -7.37
N ASN A 112 -1.67 -10.72 -8.56
CA ASN A 112 -0.91 -10.78 -9.80
C ASN A 112 -0.20 -9.46 -10.10
N ASN A 113 -0.86 -8.34 -9.84
CA ASN A 113 -0.27 -7.01 -10.00
C ASN A 113 0.90 -6.75 -9.03
N LEU A 114 0.98 -7.50 -7.91
CA LEU A 114 2.04 -7.38 -6.92
C LEU A 114 3.10 -8.50 -7.01
N ASP A 115 3.02 -9.34 -8.03
CA ASP A 115 3.97 -10.41 -8.25
C ASP A 115 5.36 -9.88 -8.62
N PHE A 116 6.40 -10.51 -8.09
CA PHE A 116 7.80 -10.19 -8.38
C PHE A 116 8.16 -10.41 -9.85
N GLU A 117 7.43 -11.28 -10.55
CA GLU A 117 7.62 -11.53 -11.99
C GLU A 117 6.88 -10.50 -12.86
N VAL A 118 5.89 -9.77 -12.32
CA VAL A 118 5.02 -8.84 -13.07
C VAL A 118 5.28 -7.38 -12.69
N ALA A 119 5.36 -7.09 -11.40
CA ALA A 119 5.54 -5.74 -10.88
C ALA A 119 6.97 -5.24 -11.10
N LEU A 120 7.09 -3.98 -11.53
CA LEU A 120 8.39 -3.33 -11.64
C LEU A 120 9.07 -3.16 -10.27
N TYR A 121 8.29 -2.83 -9.24
CA TYR A 121 8.76 -2.66 -7.86
C TYR A 121 7.79 -3.32 -6.85
N PRO A 122 7.84 -4.65 -6.70
CA PRO A 122 6.88 -5.45 -5.92
C PRO A 122 6.87 -5.12 -4.42
N MET A 123 7.99 -4.64 -3.87
CA MET A 123 8.06 -4.22 -2.47
C MET A 123 7.48 -2.82 -2.25
N SER A 124 7.45 -1.98 -3.28
CA SER A 124 6.95 -0.59 -3.21
C SER A 124 5.49 -0.47 -3.68
N LEU A 125 4.80 -1.60 -3.89
CA LEU A 125 3.42 -1.67 -4.42
C LEU A 125 3.24 -0.87 -5.73
N LEU A 126 4.28 -0.83 -6.56
CA LEU A 126 4.29 -0.04 -7.80
C LEU A 126 4.44 -0.98 -9.00
N LEU A 127 3.41 -1.03 -9.84
CA LEU A 127 3.42 -1.84 -11.06
C LEU A 127 4.29 -1.26 -12.17
N MET A 128 4.23 0.06 -12.38
CA MET A 128 4.84 0.71 -13.54
C MET A 128 5.49 2.05 -13.18
N GLU A 129 6.49 2.44 -13.95
CA GLU A 129 7.12 3.76 -13.84
C GLU A 129 6.13 4.88 -14.22
N LYS A 130 6.16 6.02 -13.52
CA LYS A 130 5.29 7.18 -13.82
C LYS A 130 5.76 7.93 -15.08
N GLN A 131 5.81 7.26 -16.23
CA GLN A 131 6.00 7.91 -17.51
C GLN A 131 5.16 7.32 -18.65
N VAL A 132 3.96 6.83 -18.34
CA VAL A 132 2.91 6.80 -19.36
C VAL A 132 2.15 8.12 -19.27
N ARG A 133 2.57 9.11 -20.07
CA ARG A 133 1.57 10.06 -20.60
C ARG A 133 0.54 9.17 -21.26
N PHE A 134 -0.72 9.23 -20.83
CA PHE A 134 -1.81 8.74 -21.67
C PHE A 134 -1.67 9.48 -23.00
N VAL A 135 -1.09 8.80 -24.00
CA VAL A 135 -1.32 9.18 -25.39
C VAL A 135 -2.82 9.08 -25.53
N LYS A 136 -3.47 10.22 -25.75
CA LYS A 136 -4.89 10.29 -26.11
C LYS A 136 -5.09 9.43 -27.37
N THR A 137 -5.36 8.15 -27.23
CA THR A 137 -6.11 7.40 -28.22
C THR A 137 -7.57 7.63 -27.84
N GLY A 138 -8.24 8.45 -28.64
CA GLY A 138 -9.65 8.81 -28.47
C GLY A 138 -10.53 7.58 -28.60
N CYS A 139 -10.76 6.89 -27.49
CA CYS A 139 -11.81 5.90 -27.34
C CYS A 139 -12.77 6.43 -26.28
N SER A 140 -13.82 7.10 -26.76
CA SER A 140 -15.00 7.43 -25.99
C SER A 140 -15.72 6.13 -25.66
N ILE A 141 -15.75 5.78 -24.38
CA ILE A 141 -16.71 4.81 -23.85
C ILE A 141 -17.79 5.68 -23.21
N ASP A 142 -18.88 5.85 -23.95
CA ASP A 142 -20.12 6.39 -23.43
C ASP A 142 -20.73 5.34 -22.49
N LEU A 143 -20.96 5.74 -21.23
CA LEU A 143 -21.85 5.09 -20.27
C LEU A 143 -23.02 6.03 -20.01
#